data_AF-A0A955X9T1-F1
#
_entry.id   AF-A0A955X9T1-F1
#
_cell.length_a   1.000
_cell.length_b   1.000
_cell.length_c   1.000
_cell.angle_alpha   90.00
_cell.angle_beta   90.00
_cell.angle_gamma   90.00
#
_symmetry.space_group_name_H-M   'P 1'
#
loop_
_entity.id
_entity.type
_entity.pdbx_description
1 polymer ?
#
loop_
_entity_poly.entity_id
_entity_poly.type
_entity_poly.pdbx_seq_one_letter_code
_entity_poly.pdbx_strand_id
1 'polypeptide(L)'
;MKKRSITLILSAFAMCSTACTTLTVSARPAYGQGATRLQLSAALDPYGDWVVVHTYGRVWRPRSMAVGWQPYTLGTWSMVDGDWLWQSELPWGWAAFHYGRWYLDASYGWVWVPDDVWGPAWVVWRSDTSYVGWAPLPPQATWHAGVFVGAVSPNAWCFMDRRYFGHQPVHRVMVRPAERRRLIGATHVHAAPPPRGG
;
A
#
# COMPACT_ATOMS: atom_id res chain seq x y z
N MET A 1 2.38 -89.41 -9.12
CA MET A 1 2.93 -88.25 -9.86
C MET A 1 2.30 -86.97 -9.28
N LYS A 2 3.02 -86.22 -8.43
CA LYS A 2 2.54 -84.97 -7.78
C LYS A 2 2.92 -83.78 -8.66
N LYS A 3 1.92 -83.03 -9.17
CA LYS A 3 2.14 -81.74 -9.86
C LYS A 3 2.44 -80.67 -8.80
N ARG A 4 3.60 -80.00 -8.90
CA ARG A 4 3.99 -78.87 -8.05
C ARG A 4 3.56 -77.57 -8.73
N SER A 5 2.68 -76.80 -8.09
CA SER A 5 2.30 -75.47 -8.52
C SER A 5 3.41 -74.47 -8.19
N ILE A 6 3.84 -73.69 -9.18
CA ILE A 6 4.82 -72.61 -9.04
C ILE A 6 4.04 -71.31 -8.86
N THR A 7 4.12 -70.70 -7.69
CA THR A 7 3.57 -69.37 -7.41
C THR A 7 4.61 -68.31 -7.76
N LEU A 8 4.34 -67.51 -8.81
CA LEU A 8 5.11 -66.32 -9.16
C LEU A 8 4.72 -65.17 -8.23
N ILE A 9 5.69 -64.65 -7.47
CA ILE A 9 5.55 -63.47 -6.62
C ILE A 9 5.78 -62.24 -7.51
N LEU A 10 4.74 -61.42 -7.69
CA LEU A 10 4.85 -60.10 -8.33
C LEU A 10 5.39 -59.10 -7.30
N SER A 11 6.64 -58.68 -7.47
CA SER A 11 7.26 -57.64 -6.65
C SER A 11 6.76 -56.25 -7.09
N ALA A 12 5.90 -55.62 -6.30
CA ALA A 12 5.48 -54.24 -6.53
C ALA A 12 6.57 -53.27 -6.05
N PHE A 13 7.24 -52.58 -6.97
CA PHE A 13 8.09 -51.44 -6.66
C PHE A 13 7.21 -50.27 -6.18
N ALA A 14 7.27 -49.96 -4.89
CA ALA A 14 6.66 -48.76 -4.34
C ALA A 14 7.48 -47.54 -4.78
N MET A 15 7.04 -46.82 -5.81
CA MET A 15 7.55 -45.49 -6.13
C MET A 15 7.08 -44.52 -5.03
N CYS A 16 7.97 -44.24 -4.08
CA CYS A 16 7.80 -43.13 -3.15
C CYS A 16 8.00 -41.83 -3.94
N SER A 17 6.91 -41.30 -4.52
CA SER A 17 6.92 -39.98 -5.14
C SER A 17 6.97 -38.94 -4.03
N THR A 18 8.17 -38.44 -3.73
CA THR A 18 8.32 -37.26 -2.90
C THR A 18 7.77 -36.08 -3.70
N ALA A 19 6.53 -35.69 -3.41
CA ALA A 19 5.98 -34.44 -3.92
C ALA A 19 6.82 -33.30 -3.33
N CYS A 20 7.78 -32.80 -4.10
CA CYS A 20 8.44 -31.55 -3.82
C CYS A 20 7.38 -30.45 -3.96
N THR A 21 6.71 -30.13 -2.86
CA THR A 21 5.76 -29.02 -2.82
C THR A 21 6.57 -27.74 -2.98
N THR A 22 6.66 -27.24 -4.21
CA THR A 22 7.16 -25.88 -4.45
C THR A 22 6.19 -24.94 -3.75
N LEU A 23 6.61 -24.39 -2.61
CA LEU A 23 5.95 -23.23 -2.03
C LEU A 23 6.21 -22.07 -2.98
N THR A 24 5.33 -21.88 -3.96
CA THR A 24 5.26 -20.64 -4.70
C THR A 24 4.97 -19.54 -3.68
N VAL A 25 5.96 -18.68 -3.42
CA VAL A 25 5.70 -17.37 -2.80
C VAL A 25 4.63 -16.74 -3.68
N SER A 26 3.43 -16.65 -3.12
CA SER A 26 2.22 -16.31 -3.84
C SER A 26 2.43 -15.02 -4.64
N ALA A 27 2.07 -15.07 -5.92
CA ALA A 27 2.05 -13.91 -6.81
C ALA A 27 1.27 -12.75 -6.16
N ARG A 28 1.65 -11.51 -6.50
CA ARG A 28 0.91 -10.30 -6.11
C ARG A 28 -0.61 -10.55 -6.21
N PRO A 29 -1.41 -10.32 -5.15
CA PRO A 29 -2.85 -10.53 -5.21
C PRO A 29 -3.48 -9.69 -6.31
N ALA A 30 -4.59 -10.21 -6.87
CA ALA A 30 -5.42 -9.42 -7.77
C ALA A 30 -5.94 -8.16 -7.06
N TYR A 31 -6.28 -7.15 -7.86
CA TYR A 31 -6.84 -5.90 -7.35
C TYR A 31 -8.10 -6.15 -6.51
N GLY A 32 -8.24 -5.45 -5.38
CA GLY A 32 -9.39 -5.62 -4.48
C GLY A 32 -9.33 -6.83 -3.54
N GLN A 33 -8.34 -7.71 -3.67
CA GLN A 33 -8.22 -8.90 -2.82
C GLN A 33 -7.34 -8.64 -1.60
N GLY A 34 -7.57 -9.36 -0.50
CA GLY A 34 -6.72 -9.27 0.69
C GLY A 34 -5.31 -9.84 0.49
N ALA A 35 -4.39 -9.49 1.38
CA ALA A 35 -3.02 -10.01 1.37
C ALA A 35 -2.60 -10.48 2.76
N THR A 36 -1.97 -11.65 2.84
CA THR A 36 -1.43 -12.17 4.10
C THR A 36 -0.21 -11.37 4.55
N ARG A 37 0.04 -11.33 5.87
CA ARG A 37 1.26 -10.74 6.43
C ARG A 37 2.54 -11.34 5.86
N LEU A 38 2.56 -12.63 5.53
CA LEU A 38 3.71 -13.29 4.93
C LEU A 38 3.99 -12.78 3.50
N GLN A 39 2.95 -12.64 2.67
CA GLN A 39 3.07 -12.05 1.32
C GLN A 39 3.58 -10.60 1.39
N LEU A 40 2.99 -9.79 2.27
CA LEU A 40 3.40 -8.40 2.45
C LEU A 40 4.85 -8.31 2.95
N SER A 41 5.24 -9.17 3.90
CA SER A 41 6.62 -9.21 4.39
C SER A 41 7.60 -9.54 3.28
N ALA A 42 7.38 -10.65 2.57
CA ALA A 42 8.25 -11.08 1.47
C ALA A 42 8.36 -10.02 0.36
N ALA A 43 7.28 -9.27 0.09
CA ALA A 43 7.27 -8.20 -0.91
C ALA A 43 8.09 -6.96 -0.50
N LEU A 44 8.18 -6.69 0.80
CA LEU A 44 8.78 -5.47 1.37
C LEU A 44 10.22 -5.69 1.87
N ASP A 45 10.57 -6.92 2.27
CA ASP A 45 11.89 -7.29 2.80
C ASP A 45 13.07 -6.81 1.93
N PRO A 46 13.03 -6.92 0.58
CA PRO A 46 14.16 -6.49 -0.24
C PRO A 46 14.40 -4.97 -0.23
N TYR A 47 13.37 -4.18 0.09
CA TYR A 47 13.34 -2.74 -0.19
C TYR A 47 13.39 -1.85 1.06
N GLY A 48 13.36 -2.44 2.25
CA GLY A 48 13.32 -1.68 3.48
C GLY A 48 13.74 -2.48 4.69
N ASP A 49 13.42 -1.95 5.86
CA ASP A 49 13.75 -2.53 7.15
C ASP A 49 12.50 -2.61 8.02
N TRP A 50 12.39 -3.70 8.79
CA TRP A 50 11.37 -3.85 9.81
C TRP A 50 11.89 -3.35 11.15
N VAL A 51 11.16 -2.43 11.77
CA VAL A 51 11.48 -1.86 13.08
C VAL A 51 10.30 -2.02 14.03
N VAL A 52 10.54 -1.84 15.31
CA VAL A 52 9.50 -1.86 16.33
C VAL A 52 9.24 -0.44 16.81
N VAL A 53 8.01 0.04 16.60
CA VAL A 53 7.51 1.31 17.13
C VAL A 53 6.55 0.99 18.27
N HIS A 54 6.73 1.65 19.42
CA HIS A 54 5.97 1.35 20.65
C HIS A 54 4.45 1.28 20.42
N THR A 55 3.89 2.22 19.65
CA THR A 55 2.45 2.32 19.41
C THR A 55 1.90 1.26 18.45
N TYR A 56 2.72 0.75 17.51
CA TYR A 56 2.23 -0.08 16.38
C TYR A 56 2.92 -1.43 16.26
N GLY A 57 3.87 -1.73 17.15
CA GLY A 57 4.67 -2.94 17.07
C GLY A 57 5.55 -2.97 15.82
N ARG A 58 5.56 -4.10 15.11
CA ARG A 58 6.43 -4.33 13.95
C ARG A 58 5.90 -3.57 12.73
N VAL A 59 6.66 -2.57 12.30
CA VAL A 59 6.37 -1.68 11.16
C VAL A 59 7.52 -1.72 10.15
N TRP A 60 7.27 -1.30 8.92
CA TRP A 60 8.28 -1.29 7.85
C TRP A 60 8.66 0.14 7.45
N ARG A 61 9.92 0.39 7.12
CA ARG A 61 10.37 1.64 6.52
C ARG A 61 11.13 1.38 5.22
N PRO A 62 10.90 2.17 4.15
CA PRO A 62 11.66 2.03 2.93
C PRO A 62 13.12 2.47 3.13
N ARG A 63 14.04 1.77 2.47
CA ARG A 63 15.45 2.18 2.33
C ARG A 63 15.63 3.07 1.10
N SER A 64 16.70 3.85 1.07
CA SER A 64 17.16 4.61 -0.10
C SER A 64 16.14 5.60 -0.70
N MET A 65 15.27 6.16 0.13
CA MET A 65 14.38 7.25 -0.29
C MET A 65 15.11 8.59 -0.30
N ALA A 66 14.78 9.45 -1.26
CA ALA A 66 15.34 10.80 -1.32
C ALA A 66 14.98 11.60 -0.06
N VAL A 67 15.84 12.57 0.30
CA VAL A 67 15.55 13.49 1.40
C VAL A 67 14.24 14.23 1.11
N GLY A 68 13.34 14.25 2.10
CA GLY A 68 12.02 14.87 1.97
C GLY A 68 10.99 14.04 1.19
N TRP A 69 11.32 12.80 0.82
CA TRP A 69 10.34 11.86 0.30
C TRP A 69 9.22 11.63 1.32
N GLN A 70 8.00 11.47 0.81
CA GLN A 70 6.84 11.08 1.58
C GLN A 70 5.94 10.14 0.77
N PRO A 71 5.08 9.34 1.42
CA PRO A 71 4.12 8.49 0.75
C PRO A 71 3.23 9.28 -0.23
N TYR A 72 2.81 8.62 -1.31
CA TYR A 72 1.94 9.18 -2.35
C TYR A 72 2.55 10.38 -3.13
N THR A 73 3.86 10.35 -3.44
CA THR A 73 4.52 11.37 -4.30
C THR A 73 5.20 10.83 -5.55
N LEU A 74 5.74 9.61 -5.50
CA LEU A 74 6.37 8.93 -6.64
C LEU A 74 5.37 8.02 -7.33
N GLY A 75 4.55 8.62 -8.19
CA GLY A 75 3.47 7.93 -8.88
C GLY A 75 2.44 8.90 -9.45
N THR A 76 1.32 8.34 -9.88
CA THR A 76 0.21 9.08 -10.51
C THR A 76 -1.11 8.63 -9.90
N TRP A 77 -2.05 9.56 -9.71
CA TRP A 77 -3.44 9.23 -9.40
C TRP A 77 -4.15 8.77 -10.66
N SER A 78 -4.99 7.75 -10.58
CA SER A 78 -5.75 7.28 -11.75
C SER A 78 -7.15 6.86 -11.34
N MET A 79 -8.13 7.23 -12.15
CA MET A 79 -9.52 6.89 -11.91
C MET A 79 -9.79 5.47 -12.39
N VAL A 80 -10.19 4.58 -11.48
CA VAL A 80 -10.53 3.18 -11.76
C VAL A 80 -11.84 2.87 -11.04
N ASP A 81 -12.85 2.40 -11.78
CA ASP A 81 -14.17 2.00 -11.26
C ASP A 81 -14.85 3.05 -10.35
N GLY A 82 -14.60 4.34 -10.62
CA GLY A 82 -15.17 5.46 -9.85
C GLY A 82 -14.33 5.91 -8.66
N ASP A 83 -13.21 5.25 -8.37
CA ASP A 83 -12.29 5.59 -7.29
C ASP A 83 -10.92 6.07 -7.79
N TRP A 84 -10.28 6.95 -7.02
CA TRP A 84 -8.90 7.35 -7.26
C TRP A 84 -7.93 6.32 -6.70
N LEU A 85 -7.33 5.54 -7.60
CA LEU A 85 -6.24 4.61 -7.33
C LEU A 85 -4.91 5.34 -7.32
N TRP A 86 -4.06 5.05 -6.34
CA TRP A 86 -2.65 5.43 -6.39
C TRP A 86 -1.84 4.44 -7.25
N GLN A 87 -1.29 4.89 -8.37
CA GLN A 87 -0.37 4.11 -9.19
C GLN A 87 1.08 4.48 -8.85
N SER A 88 1.71 3.67 -8.02
CA SER A 88 3.07 3.86 -7.56
C SER A 88 4.12 3.51 -8.63
N GLU A 89 5.19 4.31 -8.72
CA GLU A 89 6.41 3.99 -9.48
C GLU A 89 7.39 3.11 -8.69
N LEU A 90 7.17 2.96 -7.38
CA LEU A 90 7.99 2.14 -6.50
C LEU A 90 7.62 0.65 -6.64
N PRO A 91 8.61 -0.27 -6.74
CA PRO A 91 8.36 -1.70 -6.98
C PRO A 91 7.59 -2.39 -5.85
N TRP A 92 7.75 -1.91 -4.62
CA TRP A 92 7.03 -2.36 -3.43
C TRP A 92 5.68 -1.66 -3.23
N GLY A 93 5.37 -0.66 -4.04
CA GLY A 93 4.23 0.23 -3.84
C GLY A 93 2.87 -0.48 -3.87
N TRP A 94 2.78 -1.58 -4.61
CA TRP A 94 1.55 -2.37 -4.63
C TRP A 94 1.16 -2.92 -3.25
N ALA A 95 2.14 -3.18 -2.38
CA ALA A 95 1.92 -3.66 -1.02
C ALA A 95 1.62 -2.45 -0.11
N ALA A 96 2.61 -1.58 0.09
CA ALA A 96 2.55 -0.57 1.14
C ALA A 96 1.59 0.61 0.87
N PHE A 97 1.10 0.82 -0.37
CA PHE A 97 0.11 1.86 -0.65
C PHE A 97 -1.34 1.36 -0.66
N HIS A 98 -1.55 0.04 -0.75
CA HIS A 98 -2.89 -0.56 -0.86
C HIS A 98 -3.28 -1.42 0.33
N TYR A 99 -2.32 -1.94 1.07
CA TYR A 99 -2.52 -2.69 2.30
C TYR A 99 -1.84 -1.87 3.39
N GLY A 100 -2.47 -1.63 4.54
CA GLY A 100 -1.87 -0.88 5.65
C GLY A 100 -2.00 0.64 5.60
N ARG A 101 -1.27 1.30 6.51
CA ARG A 101 -1.34 2.75 6.75
C ARG A 101 0.05 3.33 6.98
N TRP A 102 0.26 4.56 6.54
CA TRP A 102 1.52 5.26 6.79
C TRP A 102 1.42 6.12 8.05
N TYR A 103 2.47 6.07 8.85
CA TYR A 103 2.65 6.86 10.06
C TYR A 103 3.97 7.62 9.98
N LEU A 104 3.96 8.88 10.39
CA LEU A 104 5.16 9.69 10.47
C LEU A 104 5.71 9.61 11.90
N ASP A 105 6.63 8.68 12.12
CA ASP A 105 7.31 8.47 13.39
C ASP A 105 8.42 9.51 13.60
N ALA A 106 8.60 9.96 14.84
CA ALA A 106 9.58 10.99 15.18
C ALA A 106 11.04 10.50 15.06
N SER A 107 11.30 9.21 15.26
CA SER A 107 12.64 8.62 15.23
C SER A 107 12.97 8.02 13.87
N TYR A 108 11.98 7.39 13.23
CA TYR A 108 12.18 6.63 11.99
C TYR A 108 11.67 7.34 10.73
N GLY A 109 10.97 8.47 10.86
CA GLY A 109 10.30 9.12 9.74
C GLY A 109 9.09 8.33 9.27
N TRP A 110 8.87 8.27 7.96
CA TRP A 110 7.75 7.53 7.40
C TRP A 110 7.91 6.02 7.59
N VAL A 111 7.02 5.44 8.39
CA VAL A 111 6.88 4.00 8.60
C VAL A 111 5.50 3.55 8.14
N TRP A 112 5.43 2.31 7.68
CA TRP A 112 4.21 1.66 7.23
C TRP A 112 3.78 0.62 8.26
N VAL A 113 2.54 0.76 8.71
CA VAL A 113 1.86 -0.14 9.66
C VAL A 113 1.05 -1.15 8.84
N PRO A 114 1.32 -2.47 8.98
CA PRO A 114 0.66 -3.48 8.17
C PRO A 114 -0.82 -3.66 8.49
N ASP A 115 -1.61 -3.84 7.44
CA ASP A 115 -3.01 -4.30 7.43
C ASP A 115 -3.18 -5.27 6.24
N ASP A 116 -4.20 -6.12 6.26
CA ASP A 116 -4.47 -7.12 5.21
C ASP A 116 -5.62 -6.74 4.26
N VAL A 117 -6.35 -5.68 4.61
CA VAL A 117 -7.44 -5.13 3.79
C VAL A 117 -6.88 -4.24 2.68
N TRP A 118 -7.32 -4.52 1.46
CA TRP A 118 -6.99 -3.73 0.28
C TRP A 118 -7.80 -2.43 0.20
N GLY A 119 -7.17 -1.36 -0.28
CA GLY A 119 -7.83 -0.12 -0.68
C GLY A 119 -7.13 0.57 -1.86
N PRO A 120 -7.85 1.38 -2.66
CA PRO A 120 -7.28 2.07 -3.83
C PRO A 120 -6.20 3.08 -3.41
N ALA A 121 -6.39 3.71 -2.26
CA ALA A 121 -5.37 4.42 -1.51
C ALA A 121 -5.90 4.66 -0.10
N TRP A 122 -5.00 4.77 0.87
CA TRP A 122 -5.35 5.08 2.25
C TRP A 122 -4.91 6.50 2.57
N VAL A 123 -5.70 7.46 2.10
CA VAL A 123 -5.45 8.89 2.24
C VAL A 123 -6.68 9.63 2.75
N VAL A 124 -6.42 10.77 3.38
CA VAL A 124 -7.45 11.80 3.63
C VAL A 124 -7.43 12.77 2.46
N TRP A 125 -8.60 13.06 1.92
CA TRP A 125 -8.76 14.00 0.82
C TRP A 125 -9.03 15.40 1.33
N ARG A 126 -8.55 16.39 0.58
CA ARG A 126 -9.01 17.76 0.67
C ARG A 126 -8.98 18.45 -0.68
N SER A 127 -9.81 19.45 -0.89
CA SER A 127 -9.80 20.21 -2.15
C SER A 127 -10.54 21.54 -2.04
N ASP A 128 -10.33 22.36 -3.07
CA ASP A 128 -11.15 23.51 -3.44
C ASP A 128 -11.41 23.48 -4.97
N THR A 129 -11.73 24.62 -5.57
CA THR A 129 -11.94 24.75 -7.02
C THR A 129 -10.66 24.60 -7.85
N SER A 130 -9.48 24.75 -7.25
CA SER A 130 -8.20 24.88 -7.98
C SER A 130 -7.18 23.80 -7.63
N TYR A 131 -7.23 23.24 -6.42
CA TYR A 131 -6.29 22.26 -5.92
C TYR A 131 -6.97 20.98 -5.41
N VAL A 132 -6.35 19.83 -5.70
CA VAL A 132 -6.56 18.59 -4.95
C VAL A 132 -5.40 18.43 -3.98
N GLY A 133 -5.72 18.12 -2.73
CA GLY A 133 -4.77 17.71 -1.72
C GLY A 133 -5.09 16.35 -1.14
N TRP A 134 -4.04 15.65 -0.72
CA TRP A 134 -4.14 14.37 -0.03
C TRP A 134 -3.05 14.27 1.02
N ALA A 135 -3.30 13.47 2.06
CA ALA A 135 -2.29 13.09 3.01
C ALA A 135 -2.48 11.62 3.38
N PRO A 136 -1.41 10.88 3.72
CA PRO A 136 -1.56 9.50 4.17
C PRO A 136 -2.48 9.44 5.40
N LEU A 137 -3.44 8.52 5.36
CA LEU A 137 -4.36 8.28 6.46
C LEU A 137 -3.60 7.59 7.60
N PRO A 138 -3.47 8.20 8.79
CA PRO A 138 -2.72 7.58 9.87
C PRO A 138 -3.51 6.40 10.48
N PRO A 139 -2.85 5.39 11.07
CA PRO A 139 -3.52 4.15 11.53
C PRO A 139 -4.66 4.35 12.53
N GLN A 140 -4.57 5.39 13.36
CA GLN A 140 -5.56 5.73 14.38
C GLN A 140 -6.73 6.55 13.85
N ALA A 141 -6.69 7.00 12.59
CA ALA A 141 -7.75 7.82 12.04
C ALA A 141 -8.94 6.98 11.59
N THR A 142 -10.13 7.48 11.91
CA THR A 142 -11.41 6.85 11.58
C THR A 142 -12.37 7.87 10.99
N TRP A 143 -13.43 7.37 10.35
CA TRP A 143 -14.57 8.17 9.92
C TRP A 143 -15.77 7.83 10.78
N HIS A 144 -16.34 8.82 11.44
CA HIS A 144 -17.57 8.68 12.24
C HIS A 144 -18.65 9.57 11.66
N ALA A 145 -19.72 8.98 11.12
CA ALA A 145 -20.83 9.69 10.48
C ALA A 145 -20.36 10.72 9.42
N GLY A 146 -19.36 10.36 8.60
CA GLY A 146 -18.80 11.23 7.55
C GLY A 146 -17.82 12.31 8.05
N VAL A 147 -17.53 12.37 9.35
CA VAL A 147 -16.55 13.28 9.94
C VAL A 147 -15.22 12.55 10.13
N PHE A 148 -14.13 13.21 9.70
CA PHE A 148 -12.77 12.72 9.91
C PHE A 148 -12.39 12.88 11.39
N VAL A 149 -12.03 11.79 12.04
CA VAL A 149 -11.50 11.79 13.41
C VAL A 149 -10.06 11.30 13.36
N GLY A 150 -9.13 12.23 13.53
CA GLY A 150 -7.70 11.95 13.50
C GLY A 150 -6.88 13.22 13.37
N ALA A 151 -5.56 13.09 13.52
CA ALA A 151 -4.61 14.18 13.33
C ALA A 151 -3.69 13.87 12.17
N VAL A 152 -3.67 14.75 11.17
CA VAL A 152 -2.73 14.69 10.05
C VAL A 152 -1.74 15.84 10.21
N SER A 153 -0.44 15.52 10.24
CA SER A 153 0.61 16.54 10.30
C SER A 153 0.47 17.52 9.12
N PRO A 154 0.56 18.84 9.34
CA PRO A 154 0.54 19.81 8.24
C PRO A 154 1.59 19.53 7.15
N ASN A 155 2.73 18.93 7.53
CA ASN A 155 3.80 18.60 6.59
C ASN A 155 3.53 17.32 5.76
N ALA A 156 2.51 16.54 6.12
CA ALA A 156 2.12 15.33 5.40
C ALA A 156 1.22 15.61 4.19
N TRP A 157 0.64 16.81 4.10
CA TRP A 157 -0.24 17.17 2.99
C TRP A 157 0.54 17.39 1.70
N CYS A 158 0.13 16.71 0.64
CA CYS A 158 0.48 17.01 -0.75
C CYS A 158 -0.64 17.82 -1.39
N PHE A 159 -0.28 18.62 -2.39
CA PHE A 159 -1.25 19.32 -3.24
C PHE A 159 -0.77 19.33 -4.68
N MET A 160 -1.72 19.31 -5.61
CA MET A 160 -1.48 19.62 -7.01
C MET A 160 -2.66 20.37 -7.60
N ASP A 161 -2.39 21.17 -8.64
CA ASP A 161 -3.45 21.83 -9.41
C ASP A 161 -4.39 20.78 -10.01
N ARG A 162 -5.70 21.01 -9.91
CA ARG A 162 -6.74 20.06 -10.36
C ARG A 162 -6.61 19.70 -11.83
N ARG A 163 -6.08 20.61 -12.66
CA ARG A 163 -5.87 20.36 -14.10
C ARG A 163 -4.85 19.27 -14.39
N TYR A 164 -3.95 18.97 -13.43
CA TYR A 164 -2.95 17.91 -13.57
C TYR A 164 -3.34 16.62 -12.85
N PHE A 165 -4.32 16.67 -11.95
CA PHE A 165 -4.77 15.53 -11.16
C PHE A 165 -5.34 14.44 -12.07
N GLY A 166 -4.81 13.22 -11.99
CA GLY A 166 -5.22 12.11 -12.84
C GLY A 166 -4.45 11.96 -14.16
N HIS A 167 -3.56 12.89 -14.49
CA HIS A 167 -2.92 12.96 -15.81
C HIS A 167 -1.39 13.11 -15.78
N GLN A 168 -0.84 13.63 -14.68
CA GLN A 168 0.59 13.90 -14.55
C GLN A 168 1.18 13.16 -13.35
N PRO A 169 2.43 12.67 -13.46
CA PRO A 169 3.16 12.18 -12.31
C PRO A 169 3.27 13.25 -11.23
N VAL A 170 2.88 12.90 -10.01
CA VAL A 170 2.78 13.84 -8.89
C VAL A 170 4.10 14.57 -8.66
N HIS A 171 5.22 13.84 -8.63
CA HIS A 171 6.53 14.41 -8.35
C HIS A 171 6.96 15.52 -9.34
N ARG A 172 6.34 15.63 -10.51
CA ARG A 172 6.64 16.68 -11.51
C ARG A 172 5.91 17.99 -11.27
N VAL A 173 4.69 17.93 -10.72
CA VAL A 173 3.75 19.06 -10.67
C VAL A 173 3.20 19.32 -9.26
N MET A 174 3.67 18.59 -8.26
CA MET A 174 3.30 18.79 -6.87
C MET A 174 3.71 20.18 -6.38
N VAL A 175 2.81 20.82 -5.65
CA VAL A 175 3.05 22.12 -5.01
C VAL A 175 4.23 22.03 -4.04
N ARG A 176 5.12 23.02 -4.10
CA ARG A 176 6.33 23.05 -3.28
C ARG A 176 5.99 23.06 -1.79
N PRO A 177 6.82 22.41 -0.92
CA PRO A 177 6.58 22.35 0.53
C PRO A 177 6.20 23.68 1.19
N ALA A 178 6.87 24.77 0.80
CA ALA A 178 6.67 26.10 1.39
C ALA A 178 5.24 26.66 1.17
N GLU A 179 4.58 26.26 0.07
CA GLU A 179 3.26 26.80 -0.31
C GLU A 179 2.10 25.95 0.24
N ARG A 180 2.35 24.68 0.58
CA ARG A 180 1.29 23.74 0.99
C ARG A 180 0.54 24.17 2.25
N ARG A 181 1.21 24.86 3.20
CA ARG A 181 0.59 25.33 4.45
C ARG A 181 -0.55 26.32 4.19
N ARG A 182 -0.41 27.19 3.19
CA ARG A 182 -1.48 28.11 2.81
C ARG A 182 -2.70 27.36 2.26
N LEU A 183 -2.46 26.33 1.45
CA LEU A 183 -3.55 25.53 0.86
C LEU A 183 -4.32 24.72 1.92
N ILE A 184 -3.69 24.38 3.05
CA ILE A 184 -4.38 23.77 4.19
C ILE A 184 -5.45 24.72 4.79
N GLY A 185 -5.28 26.03 4.74
CA GLY A 185 -6.30 26.97 5.19
C GLY A 185 -7.41 27.21 4.15
N ALA A 186 -7.09 27.02 2.87
CA ALA A 186 -7.96 27.39 1.75
C ALA A 186 -8.85 26.26 1.21
N THR A 187 -8.63 25.02 1.66
CA THR A 187 -9.31 23.82 1.13
C THR A 187 -10.04 23.07 2.24
N HIS A 188 -11.04 22.26 1.88
CA HIS A 188 -11.86 21.51 2.85
C HIS A 188 -11.54 20.02 2.82
N VAL A 189 -11.60 19.36 3.98
CA VAL A 189 -11.41 17.89 4.09
C VAL A 189 -12.69 17.18 3.62
N HIS A 190 -12.51 16.09 2.87
CA HIS A 190 -13.60 15.30 2.31
C HIS A 190 -13.50 13.83 2.73
N ALA A 191 -14.64 13.21 3.00
CA ALA A 191 -14.77 11.77 3.28
C ALA A 191 -14.50 10.90 2.05
N ALA A 192 -14.84 11.44 0.88
CA ALA A 192 -14.66 10.80 -0.40
C ALA A 192 -13.59 11.52 -1.23
N PRO A 193 -12.99 10.83 -2.19
CA PRO A 193 -12.14 11.47 -3.18
C PRO A 193 -12.89 12.57 -3.95
N PRO A 194 -12.22 13.59 -4.49
CA PRO A 194 -12.88 14.59 -5.34
C PRO A 194 -13.43 13.92 -6.61
N PRO A 195 -14.65 14.28 -7.06
CA PRO A 195 -15.21 13.74 -8.28
C PRO A 195 -14.38 14.12 -9.50
N ARG A 196 -14.42 13.29 -10.55
CA ARG A 196 -13.77 13.61 -11.83
C ARG A 196 -14.49 14.79 -12.48
N GLY A 197 -13.83 15.96 -12.55
CA GLY A 197 -14.31 17.10 -13.33
C GLY A 197 -15.36 18.02 -12.66
N GLY A 198 -15.24 18.31 -11.37
CA GLY A 198 -16.07 19.32 -10.67
C GLY A 198 -15.48 20.72 -10.64
#